data_AF-A0A525JAK9-F1
#
_entry.id   AF-A0A525JAK9-F1
#
_cell.length_a   1.000
_cell.length_b   1.000
_cell.length_c   1.000
_cell.angle_alpha   90.00
_cell.angle_beta   90.00
_cell.angle_gamma   90.00
#
_symmetry.space_group_name_H-M   'P 1'
#
loop_
_entity.id
_entity.type
_entity.pdbx_description
1 polymer ?
#
loop_
_entity_poly.entity_id
_entity_poly.type
_entity_poly.pdbx_seq_one_letter_code
_entity_poly.pdbx_strand_id
1 'polypeptide(L)'
;MSIEENVQIVKNFFAAMGSYNEHDLLALAAEDIEWIIPGEGWPLAGTHRGHAELAAVLKKASKEVEMKYPKPPEFVAQGDRVLV
;
A
#
# COMPACT_ATOMS: atom_id res chain seq x y z
N MET A 1 -18.42 -6.45 -0.64
CA MET A 1 -18.08 -5.56 -1.76
C MET A 1 -18.00 -6.38 -3.03
N SER A 2 -18.21 -5.78 -4.19
CA SER A 2 -17.95 -6.45 -5.47
C SER A 2 -16.44 -6.48 -5.75
N ILE A 3 -16.01 -7.33 -6.68
CA ILE A 3 -14.60 -7.38 -7.09
C ILE A 3 -14.15 -6.05 -7.71
N GLU A 4 -15.04 -5.36 -8.42
CA GLU A 4 -14.79 -4.06 -9.03
C GLU A 4 -14.58 -2.98 -7.98
N GLU A 5 -15.38 -2.98 -6.91
CA GLU A 5 -15.23 -2.08 -5.76
C GLU A 5 -13.87 -2.28 -5.08
N ASN A 6 -13.50 -3.55 -4.81
CA ASN A 6 -12.22 -3.89 -4.20
C ASN A 6 -11.03 -3.44 -5.06
N VAL A 7 -11.08 -3.69 -6.37
CA VAL A 7 -10.04 -3.23 -7.31
C VAL A 7 -9.95 -1.70 -7.31
N GLN A 8 -11.08 -0.99 -7.24
CA GLN A 8 -11.07 0.47 -7.22
C GLN A 8 -10.47 1.02 -5.92
N ILE A 9 -10.75 0.42 -4.77
CA ILE A 9 -10.12 0.78 -3.49
C ILE A 9 -8.60 0.65 -3.58
N VAL A 10 -8.10 -0.46 -4.12
CA VAL A 10 -6.65 -0.71 -4.26
C VAL A 10 -6.00 0.29 -5.22
N LYS A 11 -6.66 0.64 -6.33
CA LYS A 11 -6.18 1.72 -7.23
C LYS A 11 -6.11 3.07 -6.52
N ASN A 12 -7.12 3.41 -5.74
CA ASN A 12 -7.14 4.65 -4.96
C ASN A 12 -6.01 4.67 -3.92
N PHE A 13 -5.71 3.52 -3.30
CA PHE A 13 -4.61 3.38 -2.34
C PHE A 13 -3.25 3.71 -2.97
N PHE A 14 -2.94 3.16 -4.16
CA PHE A 14 -1.71 3.52 -4.86
C PHE A 14 -1.69 4.96 -5.36
N ALA A 15 -2.83 5.52 -5.76
CA ALA A 15 -2.91 6.92 -6.15
C ALA A 15 -2.62 7.87 -4.97
N ALA A 16 -3.17 7.59 -3.78
CA ALA A 16 -2.92 8.34 -2.56
C ALA A 16 -1.44 8.23 -2.11
N MET A 17 -0.85 7.04 -2.26
CA MET A 17 0.57 6.81 -1.99
C MET A 17 1.47 7.63 -2.93
N GLY A 18 1.16 7.65 -4.24
CA GLY A 18 1.93 8.39 -5.23
C GLY A 18 1.86 9.91 -5.07
N SER A 19 0.74 10.43 -4.56
CA SER A 19 0.55 11.86 -4.30
C SER A 19 1.05 12.32 -2.92
N TYR A 20 1.55 11.40 -2.09
CA TYR A 20 1.86 11.66 -0.67
C TYR A 20 0.70 12.22 0.14
N ASN A 21 -0.55 11.89 -0.24
CA ASN A 21 -1.71 12.25 0.57
C ASN A 21 -1.91 11.22 1.70
N GLU A 22 -1.25 11.46 2.83
CA GLU A 22 -1.33 10.60 4.03
C GLU A 22 -2.78 10.42 4.51
N HIS A 23 -3.58 11.48 4.52
CA HIS A 23 -4.96 11.41 4.99
C HIS A 23 -5.82 10.48 4.12
N ASP A 24 -5.79 10.68 2.80
CA ASP A 24 -6.58 9.86 1.86
C ASP A 24 -6.11 8.40 1.89
N LEU A 25 -4.81 8.16 2.05
CA LEU A 25 -4.26 6.82 2.14
C LEU A 25 -4.75 6.11 3.40
N LEU A 26 -4.65 6.75 4.57
CA LEU A 26 -5.07 6.16 5.84
C LEU A 26 -6.58 5.92 5.87
N ALA A 27 -7.38 6.77 5.22
CA ALA A 27 -8.82 6.58 5.07
C ALA A 27 -9.20 5.32 4.25
N LEU A 28 -8.28 4.82 3.42
CA LEU A 28 -8.47 3.61 2.60
C LEU A 28 -7.94 2.33 3.29
N ALA A 29 -7.21 2.47 4.40
CA ALA A 29 -6.64 1.36 5.15
C ALA A 29 -7.47 1.08 6.41
N ALA A 30 -7.66 -0.19 6.74
CA ALA A 30 -8.24 -0.58 8.03
C ALA A 30 -7.36 -0.08 9.19
N GLU A 31 -7.96 0.25 10.33
CA GLU A 31 -7.23 0.70 11.53
C GLU A 31 -6.22 -0.35 12.02
N ASP A 32 -6.52 -1.63 11.80
CA ASP A 32 -5.72 -2.81 12.15
C ASP A 32 -4.94 -3.38 10.96
N ILE A 33 -4.70 -2.59 9.90
CA ILE A 33 -3.94 -3.04 8.71
C ILE A 33 -2.61 -3.69 9.10
N GLU A 34 -2.28 -4.80 8.45
CA GLU A 34 -0.95 -5.39 8.45
C GLU A 34 -0.31 -5.25 7.06
N TRP A 35 0.80 -4.50 6.96
CA TRP A 35 1.64 -4.48 5.77
C TRP A 35 2.90 -5.29 6.01
N ILE A 36 3.00 -6.43 5.34
CA ILE A 36 4.15 -7.35 5.44
C ILE A 36 5.10 -7.09 4.27
N ILE A 37 6.33 -6.71 4.59
CA ILE A 37 7.41 -6.50 3.62
C ILE A 37 8.51 -7.53 3.89
N PRO A 38 8.73 -8.51 3.00
CA PRO A 38 9.69 -9.59 3.23
C PRO A 38 11.15 -9.12 3.11
N GLY A 39 12.07 -9.96 3.57
CA GLY A 39 13.53 -9.74 3.52
C GLY A 39 14.12 -9.39 4.89
N GLU A 40 15.45 -9.34 4.95
CA GLU A 40 16.21 -9.08 6.17
C GLU A 40 17.22 -7.95 5.92
N GLY A 41 17.51 -7.14 6.94
CA GLY A 41 18.59 -6.16 6.89
C GLY A 41 18.41 -5.00 5.91
N TRP A 42 17.21 -4.79 5.37
CA TRP A 42 16.90 -3.65 4.50
C TRP A 42 15.81 -2.75 5.12
N PRO A 43 15.77 -1.46 4.76
CA PRO A 43 15.12 -0.49 5.63
C PRO A 43 13.60 -0.62 5.77
N LEU A 44 12.92 -1.27 4.83
CA LEU A 44 11.46 -1.43 4.87
C LEU A 44 11.01 -2.81 5.36
N ALA A 45 11.92 -3.77 5.54
CA ALA A 45 11.59 -5.13 6.01
C ALA A 45 10.81 -5.11 7.33
N GLY A 46 9.81 -5.97 7.44
CA GLY A 46 9.06 -6.18 8.67
C GLY A 46 7.55 -6.25 8.45
N THR A 47 6.83 -6.34 9.56
CA THR A 47 5.37 -6.24 9.58
C THR A 47 4.99 -4.92 10.25
N HIS A 48 4.36 -4.03 9.47
CA HIS A 48 3.92 -2.71 9.90
C HIS A 48 2.43 -2.76 10.21
N ARG A 49 2.06 -2.48 11.46
CA ARG A 49 0.71 -2.63 12.00
C ARG A 49 0.05 -1.29 12.31
N GLY A 50 -1.16 -1.14 11.78
CA GLY A 50 -1.99 0.04 11.96
C GLY A 50 -1.47 1.28 11.25
N HIS A 51 -2.26 2.34 11.32
CA HIS A 51 -2.02 3.58 10.58
C HIS A 51 -0.69 4.27 10.91
N ALA A 52 -0.24 4.20 12.16
CA ALA A 52 1.00 4.84 12.59
C ALA A 52 2.24 4.21 11.93
N GLU A 53 2.31 2.86 11.91
CA GLU A 53 3.44 2.15 11.30
C GLU A 53 3.35 2.20 9.77
N LEU A 54 2.14 2.19 9.20
CA LEU A 54 1.89 2.42 7.77
C LEU A 54 2.45 3.78 7.29
N ALA A 55 2.11 4.87 7.99
CA ALA A 55 2.61 6.19 7.66
C ALA A 55 4.14 6.28 7.80
N ALA A 56 4.69 5.65 8.85
CA ALA A 56 6.13 5.62 9.11
C ALA A 56 6.91 4.90 7.99
N VAL A 57 6.46 3.71 7.54
CA VAL A 57 7.16 2.96 6.49
C VAL A 57 7.09 3.65 5.14
N LEU A 58 5.98 4.30 4.79
CA LEU A 58 5.85 5.03 3.53
C LEU A 58 6.67 6.32 3.50
N LYS A 59 6.73 7.04 4.62
CA LYS A 59 7.64 8.18 4.79
C LYS A 59 9.11 7.77 4.72
N LYS A 60 9.43 6.54 5.13
CA LYS A 60 10.76 5.97 4.98
C LYS A 60 11.05 5.62 3.53
N ALA A 61 10.08 5.00 2.84
CA ALA A 61 10.18 4.65 1.43
C ALA A 61 10.46 5.87 0.53
N SER A 62 9.83 7.03 0.77
CA SER A 62 10.12 8.28 0.02
C SER A 62 11.59 8.69 0.04
N LYS A 63 12.23 8.45 1.18
CA LYS A 63 13.55 8.99 1.49
C LYS A 63 14.66 8.05 1.10
N GLU A 64 14.40 6.75 1.22
CA GLU A 64 15.44 5.73 1.14
C GLU A 64 15.32 4.83 -0.10
N VAL A 65 14.20 4.88 -0.84
CA VAL A 65 13.96 4.01 -1.99
C VAL A 65 13.43 4.80 -3.19
N GLU A 66 14.16 4.79 -4.29
CA GLU A 66 13.64 5.28 -5.58
C GLU A 66 12.75 4.18 -6.20
N MET A 67 11.45 4.45 -6.34
CA MET A 67 10.51 3.53 -6.99
C MET A 67 10.13 4.06 -8.38
N LYS A 68 10.29 3.21 -9.40
CA LYS A 68 9.84 3.48 -10.78
C LYS A 68 8.94 2.36 -11.26
N TYR A 69 7.76 2.73 -11.76
CA TYR A 69 6.81 1.81 -12.38
C TYR A 69 6.78 2.06 -13.90
N PRO A 70 7.56 1.31 -14.70
CA PRO A 70 7.67 1.56 -16.13
C PRO A 70 6.40 1.21 -16.91
N LYS A 71 5.51 0.39 -16.32
CA LYS A 71 4.23 -0.01 -16.89
C LYS A 71 3.17 -0.04 -15.78
N PRO A 72 1.88 0.18 -16.12
CA PRO A 72 0.80 -0.05 -15.18
C PRO A 72 0.78 -1.52 -14.71
N PRO A 73 0.51 -1.80 -13.43
CA PRO A 73 0.39 -3.17 -12.93
C PRO A 73 -0.91 -3.84 -13.43
N GLU A 74 -0.91 -5.17 -13.41
CA GLU A 74 -2.10 -5.99 -13.66
C GLU A 74 -2.89 -6.14 -12.35
N PHE A 75 -4.22 -6.28 -12.43
CA PHE A 75 -5.05 -6.48 -11.24
C PHE A 75 -5.83 -7.78 -11.39
N VAL A 76 -5.61 -8.74 -10.50
CA VAL A 76 -6.33 -10.02 -10.47
C VAL A 76 -7.14 -10.09 -9.17
N ALA A 77 -8.47 -10.11 -9.28
CA ALA A 77 -9.37 -10.09 -8.13
C ALA A 77 -10.22 -11.37 -8.02
N GLN A 78 -10.36 -11.88 -6.79
CA GLN A 78 -11.23 -13.02 -6.49
C GLN A 78 -11.77 -12.90 -5.06
N GLY A 79 -13.10 -12.76 -4.94
CA GLY A 79 -13.73 -12.46 -3.65
C GLY A 79 -13.18 -11.15 -3.08
N ASP A 80 -12.67 -11.19 -1.86
CA ASP A 80 -12.10 -10.01 -1.17
C ASP A 80 -10.59 -9.83 -1.38
N ARG A 81 -9.98 -10.58 -2.31
CA ARG A 81 -8.53 -10.52 -2.58
C ARG A 81 -8.26 -9.84 -3.91
N VAL A 82 -7.28 -8.94 -3.92
CA VAL A 82 -6.73 -8.28 -5.11
C VAL A 82 -5.21 -8.49 -5.12
N LEU A 83 -4.70 -9.08 -6.19
CA LEU A 83 -3.27 -9.20 -6.46
C LEU A 83 -2.90 -8.16 -7.52
N VAL A 84 -1.75 -7.51 -7.33
CA VAL A 84 -1.26 -6.37 -8.11
C VAL A 84 0.19 -6.59 -8.53
#